data_AF-A0AAV5A699-F1
#
_entry.id   AF-A0AAV5A699-F1
#
_cell.length_a   1.000
_cell.length_b   1.000
_cell.length_c   1.000
_cell.angle_alpha   90.00
_cell.angle_beta   90.00
_cell.angle_gamma   90.00
#
_symmetry.space_group_name_H-M   'P 1'
#
loop_
_entity.id
_entity.type
_entity.pdbx_description
1 polymer ?
#
loop_
_entity_poly.entity_id
_entity_poly.type
_entity_poly.pdbx_seq_one_letter_code
_entity_poly.pdbx_strand_id
1 'polypeptide(L)'
;MRDICQNEELTIPEGVNLSIKSRVIEVEGPRGRLTKNVRHVNMDIQIVKSKSNTVILSVWQGSRKHVACLRTIKSMIQNMITGVTKGFSYKMRAVYAHFPINCIIQESGKALEIRNFLGEKVRTSFLKGLQFVMTRLIQIVRHVNMLDGVVVSESKAQKDELILEGNDIDNVSQSAASIQGACRVRNKDIRKRVVYLETKVVKQVNNYYTLSNYAYIEQLSLDVNAKLALQAKPSAF
;
A
#
# COMPACT_ATOMS: atom_id res chain seq x y z
N MET A 1 19.32 27.86 14.61
CA MET A 1 18.26 28.84 14.94
C MET A 1 17.04 28.08 15.41
N ARG A 2 16.40 28.51 16.50
CA ARG A 2 15.10 27.98 16.95
C ARG A 2 14.06 29.03 16.65
N ASP A 3 12.97 28.63 16.03
CA ASP A 3 11.89 29.55 15.72
C ASP A 3 11.02 29.74 16.95
N ILE A 4 10.61 30.97 17.24
CA ILE A 4 9.84 31.29 18.44
C ILE A 4 8.49 30.56 18.41
N CYS A 5 7.80 30.62 17.27
CA CYS A 5 6.53 29.95 17.03
C CYS A 5 6.40 29.65 15.54
N GLN A 6 5.97 28.43 15.20
CA GLN A 6 5.62 28.04 13.84
C GLN A 6 4.27 27.36 13.87
N ASN A 7 3.39 27.79 12.97
CA ASN A 7 2.00 27.35 12.91
C ASN A 7 1.65 26.80 11.54
N GLU A 8 0.81 25.77 11.51
CA GLU A 8 0.25 25.17 10.31
C GLU A 8 -1.25 25.02 10.48
N GLU A 9 -2.01 25.45 9.46
CA GLU A 9 -3.46 25.41 9.48
C GLU A 9 -4.01 24.34 8.52
N LEU A 10 -5.12 23.71 8.91
CA LEU A 10 -5.85 22.74 8.10
C LEU A 10 -7.35 22.99 8.19
N THR A 11 -8.01 23.15 7.04
CA THR A 11 -9.47 23.29 6.94
C THR A 11 -10.15 21.92 6.97
N ILE A 12 -11.21 21.79 7.76
CA ILE A 12 -12.02 20.56 7.85
C ILE A 12 -13.18 20.68 6.84
N PRO A 13 -13.38 19.71 5.94
CA PRO A 13 -14.53 19.69 5.03
C PRO A 13 -15.83 19.38 5.76
N GLU A 14 -16.96 19.76 5.16
CA GLU A 14 -18.29 19.46 5.70
C GLU A 14 -18.56 17.95 5.78
N GLY A 15 -19.29 17.51 6.81
CA GLY A 15 -19.64 16.10 7.03
C GLY A 15 -18.55 15.25 7.69
N VAL A 16 -17.46 15.87 8.17
CA VAL A 16 -16.40 15.19 8.94
C VAL A 16 -16.32 15.79 10.34
N ASN A 17 -16.45 14.93 11.34
CA ASN A 17 -16.30 15.30 12.74
C ASN A 17 -14.88 14.95 13.21
N LEU A 18 -14.17 15.93 13.75
CA LEU A 18 -12.81 15.77 14.22
C LEU A 18 -12.76 16.08 15.72
N SER A 19 -12.30 15.11 16.52
CA SER A 19 -12.11 15.26 17.97
C SER A 19 -10.64 15.07 18.34
N ILE A 20 -10.13 15.93 19.22
CA ILE A 20 -8.74 15.89 19.67
C ILE A 20 -8.73 15.90 21.19
N LYS A 21 -8.22 14.82 21.79
CA LYS A 21 -8.10 14.67 23.25
C LYS A 21 -6.69 14.20 23.59
N SER A 22 -5.94 15.00 24.35
CA SER A 22 -4.59 14.62 24.80
C SER A 22 -3.67 14.12 23.66
N ARG A 23 -3.65 14.85 22.53
CA ARG A 23 -2.90 14.49 21.31
C ARG A 23 -3.27 13.12 20.70
N VAL A 24 -4.46 12.61 21.01
CA VAL A 24 -5.12 11.54 20.28
C VAL A 24 -6.15 12.20 19.36
N ILE A 25 -5.99 11.96 18.07
CA ILE A 25 -6.84 12.52 17.02
C ILE A 25 -7.82 11.43 16.61
N GLU A 26 -9.10 11.77 16.62
CA GLU A 26 -10.17 10.89 16.17
C GLU A 26 -10.93 11.61 15.07
N VAL A 27 -11.11 10.92 13.94
CA VAL A 27 -11.81 11.44 12.77
C VAL A 27 -12.98 10.50 12.47
N GLU A 28 -14.18 11.07 12.42
CA GLU A 28 -15.41 10.37 12.10
C GLU A 28 -15.98 10.94 10.80
N GLY A 29 -16.38 10.05 9.91
CA GLY A 29 -17.00 10.39 8.64
C GLY A 29 -17.92 9.29 8.15
N PRO A 30 -18.46 9.41 6.92
CA PRO A 30 -19.47 8.50 6.41
C PRO A 30 -18.99 7.04 6.26
N ARG A 31 -17.70 6.81 5.99
CA ARG A 31 -17.15 5.45 5.82
C ARG A 31 -16.70 4.80 7.14
N GLY A 32 -16.75 5.53 8.25
CA GLY A 32 -16.37 5.02 9.57
C GLY A 32 -15.51 5.99 10.38
N ARG A 33 -14.78 5.44 11.34
CA ARG A 33 -13.96 6.18 12.32
C ARG A 33 -12.51 5.73 12.27
N LEU A 34 -11.59 6.69 12.30
CA LEU A 34 -10.15 6.45 12.43
C LEU A 34 -9.63 7.13 13.68
N THR A 35 -8.68 6.48 14.36
CA THR A 35 -8.03 7.02 15.56
C THR A 35 -6.52 6.97 15.37
N LYS A 36 -5.82 8.03 15.78
CA LYS A 36 -4.36 8.11 15.66
C LYS A 36 -3.75 8.82 16.85
N ASN A 37 -2.71 8.21 17.41
CA ASN A 37 -2.01 8.73 18.58
C ASN A 37 -0.72 9.44 18.16
N VAL A 38 -0.63 10.74 18.45
CA VAL A 38 0.55 11.57 18.15
C VAL A 38 1.22 12.13 19.41
N ARG A 39 1.04 11.47 20.57
CA ARG A 39 1.63 11.88 21.86
C ARG A 39 3.17 11.96 21.85
N HIS A 40 3.83 11.24 20.95
CA HIS A 40 5.28 11.25 20.83
C HIS A 40 5.86 12.61 20.37
N VAL A 41 5.04 13.48 19.77
CA VAL A 41 5.48 14.82 19.36
C VAL A 41 4.93 15.88 20.32
N ASN A 42 5.81 16.80 20.73
CA ASN A 42 5.49 17.90 21.63
C ASN A 42 4.96 19.12 20.88
N MET A 43 3.69 19.06 20.50
CA MET A 43 3.02 20.17 19.83
C MET A 43 1.63 20.44 20.40
N ASP A 44 1.18 21.66 20.20
CA ASP A 44 -0.17 22.06 20.51
C ASP A 44 -1.05 21.87 19.28
N ILE A 45 -2.21 21.27 19.49
CA ILE A 45 -3.19 20.96 18.45
C ILE A 45 -4.52 21.53 18.94
N GLN A 46 -5.02 22.54 18.25
CA GLN A 46 -6.25 23.24 18.64
C GLN A 46 -7.25 23.22 17.50
N ILE A 47 -8.52 23.00 17.86
CA ILE A 47 -9.64 23.15 16.93
C ILE A 47 -10.23 24.53 17.17
N VAL A 48 -10.10 25.41 16.17
CA VAL A 48 -10.71 26.73 16.20
C VAL A 48 -12.07 26.64 15.51
N LYS A 49 -13.12 26.82 16.31
CA LYS A 49 -14.51 26.85 15.85
C LYS A 49 -14.83 28.25 15.30
N SER A 50 -14.38 28.50 14.09
CA SER A 50 -14.73 29.70 13.30
C SER A 50 -15.80 29.34 12.26
N LYS A 51 -16.16 30.29 11.36
CA LYS A 51 -17.10 30.04 10.24
C LYS A 51 -16.71 28.84 9.37
N SER A 52 -15.41 28.55 9.27
CA SER A 52 -14.86 27.27 8.81
C SER A 52 -14.15 26.60 9.99
N ASN A 53 -14.51 25.34 10.28
CA ASN A 53 -13.80 24.55 11.28
C ASN A 53 -12.34 24.37 10.85
N THR A 54 -11.41 24.93 11.61
CA THR A 54 -9.97 24.91 11.29
C THR A 54 -9.20 24.25 12.43
N VAL A 55 -8.19 23.45 12.06
CA VAL A 55 -7.23 22.87 12.99
C VAL A 55 -5.95 23.67 12.88
N ILE A 56 -5.47 24.20 14.00
CA ILE A 56 -4.20 24.89 14.11
C ILE A 56 -3.23 23.96 14.85
N LEU A 57 -2.11 23.67 14.19
CA LEU A 57 -0.98 22.94 14.74
C LEU A 57 0.12 23.95 15.03
N SER A 58 0.59 24.02 16.28
CA SER A 58 1.64 24.98 16.66
C SER A 58 2.78 24.30 17.42
N VAL A 59 3.99 24.73 17.12
CA VAL A 59 5.21 24.34 17.83
C VAL A 59 5.92 25.60 18.30
N TRP A 60 6.19 25.65 19.61
CA TRP A 60 6.94 26.72 20.25
C TRP A 60 8.41 26.35 20.38
N GLN A 61 9.30 27.32 20.12
CA GLN A 61 10.76 27.17 20.28
C GLN A 61 11.32 25.93 19.57
N GLY A 62 10.76 25.60 18.40
CA GLY A 62 11.08 24.40 17.64
C GLY A 62 12.46 24.48 16.98
N SER A 63 13.22 23.39 17.07
CA SER A 63 14.33 23.17 16.14
C SER A 63 13.81 22.74 14.77
N ARG A 64 14.64 22.82 13.72
CA ARG A 64 14.27 22.43 12.34
C ARG A 64 13.55 21.08 12.25
N LYS A 65 14.01 20.06 12.99
CA LYS A 65 13.39 18.72 13.00
C LYS A 65 12.00 18.73 13.62
N HIS A 66 11.79 19.54 14.65
CA HIS A 66 10.51 19.64 15.34
C HIS A 66 9.47 20.39 14.49
N VAL A 67 9.89 21.47 13.82
CA VAL A 67 9.05 22.21 12.87
C VAL A 67 8.60 21.31 11.72
N ALA A 68 9.47 20.42 11.23
CA ALA A 68 9.09 19.46 10.19
C ALA A 68 7.93 18.52 10.59
N CYS A 69 7.80 18.19 11.89
CA CYS A 69 6.72 17.33 12.38
C CYS A 69 5.32 17.97 12.23
N LEU A 70 5.21 19.30 12.21
CA LEU A 70 3.93 20.00 11.97
C LEU A 70 3.32 19.55 10.63
N ARG A 71 4.15 19.54 9.58
CA ARG A 71 3.72 19.14 8.24
C ARG A 71 3.38 17.65 8.17
N THR A 72 4.12 16.81 8.88
CA THR A 72 3.82 15.38 8.99
C THR A 72 2.44 15.14 9.61
N ILE A 73 2.13 15.79 10.74
CA ILE A 73 0.84 15.61 11.43
C ILE A 73 -0.30 16.24 10.63
N LYS A 74 -0.08 17.39 9.99
CA LYS A 74 -1.04 17.97 9.03
C LYS A 74 -1.39 16.98 7.92
N SER A 75 -0.39 16.37 7.28
CA SER A 75 -0.62 15.39 6.21
C SER A 75 -1.31 14.12 6.72
N MET A 76 -1.02 13.69 7.94
CA MET A 76 -1.66 12.55 8.58
C MET A 76 -3.15 12.81 8.81
N ILE A 77 -3.51 13.99 9.32
CA ILE A 77 -4.91 14.40 9.48
C ILE A 77 -5.62 14.48 8.14
N GLN A 78 -4.99 15.09 7.14
CA GLN A 78 -5.54 15.18 5.79
C GLN A 78 -5.82 13.79 5.19
N ASN A 79 -4.92 12.82 5.39
CA ASN A 79 -5.11 11.45 4.95
C ASN A 79 -6.23 10.74 5.72
N MET A 80 -6.40 11.00 7.02
CA MET A 80 -7.52 10.45 7.78
C MET A 80 -8.86 11.00 7.28
N ILE A 81 -8.94 12.30 6.99
CA ILE A 81 -10.13 12.96 6.43
C ILE A 81 -10.49 12.36 5.06
N THR A 82 -9.51 12.21 4.16
CA THR A 82 -9.75 11.59 2.84
C THR A 82 -10.12 10.10 2.97
N GLY A 83 -9.55 9.40 3.95
CA GLY A 83 -9.87 8.02 4.27
C GLY A 83 -11.31 7.79 4.71
N VAL A 84 -11.84 8.62 5.62
CA VAL A 84 -13.23 8.47 6.11
C VAL A 84 -14.29 8.98 5.13
N THR A 85 -13.91 9.82 4.16
CA THR A 85 -14.82 10.37 3.14
C THR A 85 -14.83 9.52 1.87
N LYS A 86 -13.65 9.31 1.27
CA LYS A 86 -13.49 8.63 -0.02
C LYS A 86 -12.90 7.23 0.12
N GLY A 87 -12.07 6.98 1.13
CA GLY A 87 -11.31 5.73 1.26
C GLY A 87 -10.09 5.67 0.33
N PHE A 88 -9.28 4.64 0.48
CA PHE A 88 -8.09 4.39 -0.33
C PHE A 88 -8.21 3.07 -1.08
N SER A 89 -7.76 3.07 -2.34
CA SER A 89 -7.60 1.86 -3.13
C SER A 89 -6.21 1.77 -3.74
N TYR A 90 -5.64 0.59 -3.74
CA TYR A 90 -4.38 0.26 -4.40
C TYR A 90 -4.63 -0.81 -5.44
N LYS A 91 -4.18 -0.57 -6.68
CA LYS A 91 -4.26 -1.54 -7.75
C LYS A 91 -2.89 -2.19 -7.94
N MET A 92 -2.85 -3.50 -7.91
CA MET A 92 -1.65 -4.31 -8.05
C MET A 92 -1.82 -5.27 -9.22
N ARG A 93 -0.87 -5.32 -10.14
CA ARG A 93 -0.91 -6.26 -11.27
C ARG A 93 0.19 -7.29 -11.14
N ALA A 94 -0.15 -8.57 -11.25
CA ALA A 94 0.85 -9.63 -11.26
C ALA A 94 1.54 -9.69 -12.63
N VAL A 95 2.86 -9.45 -12.66
CA VAL A 95 3.69 -9.56 -13.87
C VAL A 95 4.52 -10.82 -13.79
N TYR A 96 4.50 -11.61 -14.86
CA TYR A 96 5.27 -12.85 -14.98
C TYR A 96 5.70 -13.06 -16.44
N ALA A 97 6.81 -13.77 -16.65
CA ALA A 97 7.30 -14.11 -17.99
C ALA A 97 6.82 -15.49 -18.45
N HIS A 98 7.17 -16.55 -17.71
CA HIS A 98 6.93 -17.93 -18.13
C HIS A 98 6.01 -18.72 -17.18
N PHE A 99 6.08 -18.45 -15.87
CA PHE A 99 5.26 -19.14 -14.88
C PHE A 99 4.08 -18.25 -14.49
N PRO A 100 2.83 -18.60 -14.85
CA PRO A 100 1.67 -17.83 -14.45
C PRO A 100 1.48 -17.92 -12.93
N ILE A 101 1.20 -16.78 -12.31
CA ILE A 101 1.03 -16.67 -10.86
C ILE A 101 -0.45 -16.71 -10.55
N ASN A 102 -0.84 -17.57 -9.61
CA ASN A 102 -2.23 -17.65 -9.16
C ASN A 102 -2.33 -16.97 -7.80
N CYS A 103 -3.11 -15.89 -7.75
CA CYS A 103 -3.48 -15.20 -6.51
C CYS A 103 -4.86 -15.71 -6.11
N ILE A 104 -4.99 -16.33 -4.94
CA ILE A 104 -6.26 -16.83 -4.42
C ILE A 104 -6.59 -16.03 -3.18
N ILE A 105 -7.75 -15.37 -3.19
CA ILE A 105 -8.26 -14.64 -2.06
C ILE A 105 -8.95 -15.62 -1.10
N GLN A 106 -8.59 -15.55 0.17
CA GLN A 106 -9.17 -16.34 1.26
C GLN A 106 -9.85 -15.46 2.29
N GLU A 107 -10.70 -16.08 3.12
CA GLU A 107 -11.36 -15.43 4.27
C GLU A 107 -12.06 -14.11 3.88
N SER A 108 -12.78 -14.13 2.75
CA SER A 108 -13.54 -12.98 2.25
C SER A 108 -12.70 -11.72 2.06
N GLY A 109 -11.43 -11.85 1.67
CA GLY A 109 -10.54 -10.71 1.36
C GLY A 109 -9.51 -10.37 2.43
N LYS A 110 -9.46 -11.11 3.55
CA LYS A 110 -8.52 -10.87 4.66
C LYS A 110 -7.18 -11.59 4.51
N ALA A 111 -7.12 -12.64 3.70
CA ALA A 111 -5.88 -13.38 3.43
C ALA A 111 -5.70 -13.57 1.93
N LEU A 112 -4.45 -13.55 1.49
CA LEU A 112 -4.07 -13.79 0.11
C LEU A 112 -3.05 -14.94 0.04
N GLU A 113 -3.38 -15.96 -0.74
CA GLU A 113 -2.47 -17.03 -1.11
C GLU A 113 -1.89 -16.78 -2.49
N ILE A 114 -0.56 -16.76 -2.58
CA ILE A 114 0.15 -16.65 -3.86
C ILE A 114 0.76 -18.02 -4.16
N ARG A 115 0.35 -18.61 -5.27
CA ARG A 115 0.79 -19.94 -5.74
C ARG A 115 1.59 -19.82 -7.04
N ASN A 116 2.46 -20.80 -7.25
CA ASN A 116 3.29 -20.94 -8.45
C ASN A 116 4.24 -19.76 -8.72
N PHE A 117 4.61 -19.01 -7.68
CA PHE A 117 5.61 -17.96 -7.78
C PHE A 117 6.96 -18.55 -8.23
N LEU A 118 7.47 -18.11 -9.39
CA LEU A 118 8.73 -18.56 -10.00
C LEU A 118 8.84 -20.08 -10.23
N GLY A 119 7.72 -20.82 -10.20
CA GLY A 119 7.71 -22.28 -10.31
C GLY A 119 8.29 -23.02 -9.12
N GLU A 120 8.34 -22.40 -7.94
CA GLU A 120 8.89 -23.02 -6.73
C GLU A 120 8.05 -24.23 -6.28
N LYS A 121 8.68 -25.40 -6.25
CA LYS A 121 8.11 -26.66 -5.74
C LYS A 121 9.01 -27.20 -4.63
N VAL A 122 8.42 -27.57 -3.50
CA VAL A 122 9.11 -28.27 -2.42
C VAL A 122 8.82 -29.76 -2.51
N ARG A 123 9.85 -30.56 -2.28
CA ARG A 123 9.74 -32.00 -2.07
C ARG A 123 9.52 -32.23 -0.58
N THR A 124 8.29 -32.53 -0.17
CA THR A 124 7.98 -32.88 1.22
C THR A 124 8.08 -34.38 1.40
N SER A 125 9.19 -34.89 1.93
CA SER A 125 9.34 -36.30 2.28
C SER A 125 8.62 -36.61 3.58
N PHE A 126 7.54 -37.38 3.51
CA PHE A 126 6.91 -37.96 4.69
C PHE A 126 7.56 -39.31 5.00
N LEU A 127 8.06 -39.47 6.22
CA LEU A 127 8.43 -40.78 6.76
C LEU A 127 7.14 -41.52 7.15
N LYS A 128 6.85 -42.62 6.46
CA LYS A 128 5.92 -43.66 6.93
C LYS A 128 6.75 -44.89 7.28
N GLY A 129 7.04 -45.09 8.56
CA GLY A 129 7.86 -46.23 9.03
C GLY A 129 9.33 -46.16 8.61
N LEU A 130 9.94 -47.32 8.32
CA LEU A 130 11.38 -47.47 7.98
C LEU A 130 11.70 -47.29 6.48
N GLN A 131 10.74 -46.87 5.65
CA GLN A 131 10.91 -46.80 4.20
C GLN A 131 10.57 -45.41 3.65
N PHE A 132 11.54 -44.82 2.94
CA PHE A 132 11.36 -43.57 2.19
C PHE A 132 10.46 -43.82 0.98
N VAL A 133 9.18 -43.43 1.06
CA VAL A 133 8.25 -43.51 -0.07
C VAL A 133 8.29 -42.20 -0.88
N MET A 134 8.24 -42.33 -2.21
CA MET A 134 8.46 -41.25 -3.16
C MET A 134 7.55 -40.03 -2.93
N THR A 135 8.21 -38.89 -2.99
CA THR A 135 7.82 -37.59 -2.47
C THR A 135 6.87 -36.84 -3.40
N ARG A 136 5.70 -36.41 -2.90
CA ARG A 136 4.78 -35.54 -3.66
C ARG A 136 5.41 -34.15 -3.79
N LEU A 137 5.54 -33.64 -5.02
CA LEU A 137 5.95 -32.26 -5.26
C LEU A 137 4.79 -31.33 -4.91
N ILE A 138 4.94 -30.54 -3.84
CA ILE A 138 3.95 -29.56 -3.42
C ILE A 138 4.45 -28.19 -3.83
N GLN A 139 3.58 -27.37 -4.42
CA GLN A 139 3.90 -25.99 -4.76
C GLN A 139 4.10 -25.18 -3.48
N ILE A 140 5.10 -24.30 -3.44
CA ILE A 140 5.22 -23.36 -2.32
C ILE A 140 4.06 -22.38 -2.40
N VAL A 141 3.29 -22.29 -1.32
CA VAL A 141 2.23 -21.30 -1.15
C VAL A 141 2.76 -20.22 -0.23
N ARG A 142 2.68 -18.96 -0.68
CA ARG A 142 3.00 -17.80 0.15
C ARG A 142 1.70 -17.24 0.69
N HIS A 143 1.55 -17.27 2.01
CA HIS A 143 0.39 -16.71 2.69
C HIS A 143 0.72 -15.27 3.12
N VAL A 144 -0.18 -14.34 2.82
CA VAL A 144 -0.09 -12.95 3.25
C VAL A 144 -1.41 -12.58 3.91
N ASN A 145 -1.35 -12.28 5.19
CA ASN A 145 -2.51 -11.79 5.94
C ASN A 145 -2.58 -10.27 5.78
N MET A 146 -3.79 -9.76 5.53
CA MET A 146 -4.04 -8.33 5.43
C MET A 146 -4.18 -7.71 6.83
N LEU A 147 -3.89 -6.42 6.91
CA LEU A 147 -4.10 -5.65 8.13
C LEU A 147 -5.57 -5.28 8.32
N ASP A 148 -5.89 -4.82 9.52
CA ASP A 148 -7.26 -4.51 9.92
C ASP A 148 -7.91 -3.46 9.01
N GLY A 149 -9.15 -3.76 8.61
CA GLY A 149 -9.97 -2.88 7.76
C GLY A 149 -9.56 -2.83 6.30
N VAL A 150 -8.66 -3.72 5.85
CA VAL A 150 -8.26 -3.86 4.44
C VAL A 150 -8.92 -5.09 3.83
N VAL A 151 -9.51 -4.92 2.65
CA VAL A 151 -10.13 -6.00 1.87
C VAL A 151 -9.46 -6.10 0.52
N VAL A 152 -9.11 -7.31 0.12
CA VAL A 152 -8.56 -7.60 -1.21
C VAL A 152 -9.66 -8.15 -2.11
N SER A 153 -9.71 -7.67 -3.35
CA SER A 153 -10.63 -8.12 -4.40
C SER A 153 -9.89 -8.31 -5.73
N GLU A 154 -10.43 -9.17 -6.58
CA GLU A 154 -9.96 -9.33 -7.96
C GLU A 154 -10.66 -8.34 -8.88
N SER A 155 -9.90 -7.69 -9.77
CA SER A 155 -10.44 -6.77 -10.77
C SER A 155 -11.21 -7.54 -11.85
N LYS A 156 -12.41 -7.08 -12.18
CA LYS A 156 -13.18 -7.61 -13.32
C LYS A 156 -12.74 -7.03 -14.66
N ALA A 157 -12.08 -5.87 -14.64
CA ALA A 157 -11.74 -5.11 -15.84
C ALA A 157 -10.44 -5.61 -16.48
N GLN A 158 -9.48 -6.04 -15.67
CA GLN A 158 -8.16 -6.46 -16.13
C GLN A 158 -7.80 -7.80 -15.50
N LYS A 159 -7.30 -8.73 -16.32
CA LYS A 159 -6.80 -10.01 -15.84
C LYS A 159 -5.56 -9.83 -14.96
N ASP A 160 -5.46 -10.65 -13.92
CA ASP A 160 -4.32 -10.72 -12.98
C ASP A 160 -4.06 -9.41 -12.22
N GLU A 161 -5.12 -8.62 -11.99
CA GLU A 161 -5.11 -7.40 -11.19
C GLU A 161 -5.86 -7.60 -9.87
N LEU A 162 -5.20 -7.25 -8.77
CA LEU A 162 -5.72 -7.21 -7.41
C LEU A 162 -6.00 -5.77 -7.00
N ILE A 163 -7.11 -5.55 -6.32
CA ILE A 163 -7.50 -4.26 -5.77
C ILE A 163 -7.56 -4.41 -4.24
N LEU A 164 -6.75 -3.64 -3.53
CA LEU A 164 -6.81 -3.51 -2.08
C LEU A 164 -7.57 -2.26 -1.73
N GLU A 165 -8.61 -2.37 -0.90
CA GLU A 165 -9.41 -1.25 -0.45
C GLU A 165 -9.43 -1.16 1.08
N GLY A 166 -9.44 0.06 1.61
CA GLY A 166 -9.55 0.30 3.04
C GLY A 166 -9.64 1.78 3.37
N ASN A 167 -9.94 2.09 4.64
CA ASN A 167 -10.10 3.47 5.10
C ASN A 167 -8.77 4.10 5.56
N ASP A 168 -7.85 3.32 6.14
CA ASP A 168 -6.53 3.80 6.56
C ASP A 168 -5.46 3.56 5.48
N ILE A 169 -4.81 4.63 5.03
CA ILE A 169 -3.76 4.57 4.02
C ILE A 169 -2.56 3.72 4.46
N ASP A 170 -2.21 3.75 5.74
CA ASP A 170 -1.01 3.07 6.23
C ASP A 170 -1.21 1.56 6.22
N ASN A 171 -2.39 1.08 6.69
CA ASN A 171 -2.72 -0.33 6.67
C ASN A 171 -2.86 -0.86 5.23
N VAL A 172 -3.51 -0.11 4.34
CA VAL A 172 -3.65 -0.52 2.93
C VAL A 172 -2.28 -0.57 2.24
N SER A 173 -1.46 0.46 2.44
CA SER A 173 -0.11 0.53 1.85
C SER A 173 0.81 -0.57 2.38
N GLN A 174 0.79 -0.82 3.69
CA GLN A 174 1.61 -1.86 4.32
C GLN A 174 1.15 -3.27 3.91
N SER A 175 -0.15 -3.49 3.72
CA SER A 175 -0.68 -4.75 3.18
C SER A 175 -0.18 -4.97 1.75
N ALA A 176 -0.27 -3.95 0.89
CA ALA A 176 0.28 -4.00 -0.47
C ALA A 176 1.80 -4.26 -0.48
N ALA A 177 2.55 -3.61 0.41
CA ALA A 177 3.98 -3.81 0.57
C ALA A 177 4.32 -5.23 1.06
N SER A 178 3.48 -5.81 1.92
CA SER A 178 3.66 -7.19 2.41
C SER A 178 3.50 -8.21 1.28
N ILE A 179 2.53 -8.00 0.38
CA ILE A 179 2.37 -8.81 -0.84
C ILE A 179 3.60 -8.65 -1.75
N GLN A 180 4.06 -7.43 -1.99
CA GLN A 180 5.25 -7.19 -2.81
C GLN A 180 6.52 -7.82 -2.20
N GLY A 181 6.71 -7.69 -0.89
CA GLY A 181 7.80 -8.30 -0.15
C GLY A 181 7.76 -9.82 -0.19
N ALA A 182 6.57 -10.40 -0.12
CA ALA A 182 6.35 -11.83 -0.33
C ALA A 182 6.68 -12.25 -1.78
N CYS A 183 6.56 -11.38 -2.78
CA CYS A 183 6.93 -11.65 -4.16
C CYS A 183 8.35 -11.20 -4.54
N ARG A 184 9.25 -11.00 -3.57
CA ARG A 184 10.63 -10.61 -3.86
C ARG A 184 11.47 -11.81 -4.31
N VAL A 185 12.02 -11.74 -5.52
CA VAL A 185 12.98 -12.71 -6.04
C VAL A 185 14.29 -12.63 -5.26
N ARG A 186 14.81 -13.77 -4.81
CA ARG A 186 16.11 -13.89 -4.10
C ARG A 186 17.09 -14.72 -4.92
N ASN A 187 18.39 -14.52 -4.71
CA ASN A 187 19.50 -15.29 -5.28
C ASN A 187 19.56 -15.32 -6.82
N LYS A 188 18.96 -14.32 -7.49
CA LYS A 188 18.87 -14.19 -8.95
C LYS A 188 18.95 -12.70 -9.32
N ASP A 189 19.42 -12.36 -10.53
CA ASP A 189 19.43 -10.97 -11.00
C ASP A 189 18.00 -10.47 -11.25
N ILE A 190 17.62 -9.45 -10.47
CA ILE A 190 16.32 -8.78 -10.48
C ILE A 190 16.04 -8.07 -11.81
N ARG A 191 17.06 -7.63 -12.54
CA ARG A 191 16.88 -6.93 -13.82
C ARG A 191 16.49 -7.87 -14.96
N LYS A 192 16.83 -9.16 -14.84
CA LYS A 192 16.61 -10.16 -15.89
C LYS A 192 15.36 -11.00 -15.64
N ARG A 193 14.99 -11.26 -14.38
CA ARG A 193 13.76 -11.98 -14.04
C ARG A 193 12.67 -11.00 -13.62
N VAL A 194 11.81 -10.68 -14.58
CA VAL A 194 10.65 -9.81 -14.39
C VAL A 194 9.54 -10.61 -13.71
N VAL A 195 9.55 -10.63 -12.38
CA VAL A 195 8.39 -11.05 -11.59
C VAL A 195 8.20 -9.99 -10.50
N TYR A 196 7.31 -9.05 -10.77
CA TYR A 196 6.95 -7.98 -9.84
C TYR A 196 5.43 -7.85 -9.84
N LEU A 197 4.87 -7.53 -8.67
CA LEU A 197 3.53 -6.96 -8.63
C LEU A 197 3.69 -5.46 -8.88
N GLU A 198 3.23 -4.97 -10.03
CA GLU A 198 3.21 -3.54 -10.31
C GLU A 198 2.12 -2.90 -9.47
N THR A 199 2.51 -2.13 -8.46
CA THR A 199 1.60 -1.25 -7.72
C THR A 199 1.39 0.01 -8.56
N LYS A 200 0.28 0.10 -9.31
CA LYS A 200 -0.22 1.41 -9.72
C LYS A 200 -1.02 1.94 -8.55
N VAL A 201 -0.42 2.86 -7.80
CA VAL A 201 -1.12 3.58 -6.73
C VAL A 201 -2.16 4.48 -7.37
N VAL A 202 -3.37 3.95 -7.58
CA VAL A 202 -4.53 4.77 -7.94
C VAL A 202 -5.08 5.35 -6.65
N LYS A 203 -4.44 6.41 -6.12
CA LYS A 203 -5.13 7.29 -5.18
C LYS A 203 -6.37 7.78 -5.92
N GLN A 204 -7.56 7.29 -5.58
CA GLN A 204 -8.80 7.95 -6.00
C GLN A 204 -8.95 9.27 -5.24
N VAL A 205 -8.08 10.23 -5.56
CA VAL A 205 -8.28 11.65 -5.34
C VAL A 205 -8.48 12.19 -6.74
N ASN A 206 -9.74 12.52 -7.08
CA ASN A 206 -10.17 13.26 -8.27
C ASN A 206 -9.02 13.67 -9.23
N ASN A 207 -8.88 12.98 -10.36
CA ASN A 207 -8.28 13.45 -11.62
C ASN A 207 -7.01 14.33 -11.64
N TYR A 208 -6.19 14.36 -10.59
CA TYR A 208 -4.91 15.07 -10.62
C TYR A 208 -3.78 14.15 -10.16
N TYR A 209 -3.08 13.61 -11.16
CA TYR A 209 -1.83 12.89 -11.00
C TYR A 209 -0.79 13.82 -10.37
N THR A 210 -0.51 13.66 -9.07
CA THR A 210 0.71 14.24 -8.49
C THR A 210 1.84 13.25 -8.71
N LEU A 211 2.49 13.40 -9.87
CA LEU A 211 3.71 12.73 -10.28
C LEU A 211 4.84 13.15 -9.31
N SER A 212 5.13 12.36 -8.30
CA SER A 212 6.43 12.36 -7.65
C SER A 212 6.98 10.95 -7.73
N ASN A 213 8.04 10.77 -8.53
CA ASN A 213 8.75 9.53 -8.88
C ASN A 213 8.22 8.69 -10.07
N TYR A 214 7.77 9.36 -11.15
CA TYR A 214 7.38 8.67 -12.39
C TYR A 214 8.50 8.50 -13.45
N ALA A 215 9.63 9.19 -13.32
CA ALA A 215 10.61 9.24 -14.41
C ALA A 215 11.40 7.93 -14.65
N TYR A 216 11.54 7.06 -13.64
CA TYR A 216 12.35 5.83 -13.78
C TYR A 216 11.53 4.58 -14.13
N ILE A 217 10.20 4.64 -13.99
CA ILE A 217 9.32 3.47 -14.14
C ILE A 217 8.69 3.43 -15.54
N GLU A 218 8.37 4.58 -16.14
CA GLU A 218 7.87 4.62 -17.52
C GLU A 218 8.91 4.14 -18.54
N GLN A 219 10.19 4.49 -18.37
CA GLN A 219 11.28 4.01 -19.23
C GLN A 219 11.41 2.48 -19.19
N LEU A 220 11.29 1.86 -18.01
CA LEU A 220 11.36 0.41 -17.86
C LEU A 220 10.14 -0.31 -18.46
N SER A 221 8.94 0.29 -18.36
CA SER A 221 7.72 -0.29 -18.95
C SER A 221 7.69 -0.21 -20.48
N LEU A 222 8.23 0.87 -21.06
CA LEU A 222 8.38 1.04 -22.51
C LEU A 222 9.45 0.09 -23.06
N ASP A 223 10.57 -0.07 -22.34
CA ASP A 223 11.64 -0.99 -22.73
C ASP A 223 11.23 -2.46 -22.66
N VAL A 224 10.37 -2.83 -21.71
CA VAL A 224 9.84 -4.21 -21.59
C VAL A 224 8.86 -4.52 -22.73
N ASN A 225 7.96 -3.59 -23.06
CA ASN A 225 7.04 -3.76 -24.18
C ASN A 225 7.78 -3.76 -25.53
N ALA A 226 8.81 -2.93 -25.70
CA ALA A 226 9.66 -2.93 -26.90
C ALA A 226 10.47 -4.24 -27.04
N LYS A 227 10.97 -4.80 -25.92
CA LYS A 227 11.71 -6.08 -25.92
C LYS A 227 10.81 -7.31 -26.13
N LEU A 228 9.58 -7.30 -25.62
CA LEU A 228 8.59 -8.34 -25.90
C LEU A 228 8.15 -8.32 -27.37
N ALA A 229 8.00 -7.14 -27.98
CA ALA A 229 7.70 -7.01 -29.40
C ALA A 229 8.85 -7.51 -30.31
N LEU A 230 10.11 -7.34 -29.90
CA LEU A 230 11.28 -7.83 -30.64
C LEU A 230 11.46 -9.36 -30.58
N GLN A 231 10.94 -10.02 -29.53
CA GLN A 231 10.96 -11.49 -29.41
C GLN A 231 9.82 -12.18 -30.17
N ALA A 232 8.83 -11.43 -30.67
CA ALA A 232 7.68 -11.93 -31.41
C ALA A 232 7.85 -11.86 -32.94
N LYS A 233 9.07 -11.95 -33.48
CA LYS A 233 9.25 -12.23 -34.91
C LYS A 233 9.02 -13.73 -35.16
N PRO A 234 8.05 -14.12 -36.00
CA PRO A 234 7.89 -15.52 -36.36
C PRO A 234 9.14 -16.00 -37.10
N SER A 235 9.78 -17.05 -36.58
CA SER A 235 10.79 -17.81 -37.30
C SER A 235 10.10 -18.48 -38.49
N ALA A 236 10.39 -17.99 -39.70
CA ALA A 236 10.00 -18.64 -40.93
C ALA A 236 10.67 -20.01 -41.02
N PHE A 237 9.84 -21.06 -41.07
CA PHE A 237 10.07 -22.31 -41.78
C PHE A 237 8.72 -22.74 -42.35
#